data_AF-A0A438DDR9-F1
#
_entry.id   AF-A0A438DDR9-F1
#
_cell.length_a   1.000
_cell.length_b   1.000
_cell.length_c   1.000
_cell.angle_alpha   90.00
_cell.angle_beta   90.00
_cell.angle_gamma   90.00
#
_symmetry.space_group_name_H-M   'P 1'
#
loop_
_entity.id
_entity.type
_entity.pdbx_description
1 polymer ?
#
loop_
_entity_poly.entity_id
_entity_poly.type
_entity_poly.pdbx_seq_one_letter_code
_entity_poly.pdbx_strand_id
1 'polypeptide(L)'
;MWHDMDENKRMDFEQVIEQMQSKHLKTIAFAYKKSDGQRVEPKNLILIALLGLRDVCWRDSGSSEACRNTGVNIKLVLADNVSVLEATAQKFGLHVTNALVLEGKDFRDCSDQDRMDKAEQILIMGNALPSDWLLLMECLKQKGQPSSSGWRANT
;
A
#
# COMPACT_ATOMS: atom_id res chain seq x y z
N MET A 1 -22.87 0.73 -27.54
CA MET A 1 -24.11 1.50 -27.32
C MET A 1 -24.00 2.11 -25.94
N TRP A 2 -23.97 3.42 -25.80
CA TRP A 2 -23.95 4.06 -24.48
C TRP A 2 -25.38 4.06 -23.96
N HIS A 3 -25.59 3.58 -22.75
CA HIS A 3 -26.89 3.59 -22.11
C HIS A 3 -26.95 4.75 -21.12
N ASP A 4 -28.01 5.54 -21.19
CA ASP A 4 -28.26 6.55 -20.18
C ASP A 4 -28.38 5.91 -18.81
N MET A 5 -27.90 6.66 -17.82
CA MET A 5 -28.02 6.32 -16.41
C MET A 5 -29.45 6.67 -15.98
N ASP A 6 -30.34 5.71 -16.18
CA ASP A 6 -31.72 5.76 -15.70
C ASP A 6 -31.79 5.49 -14.18
N GLU A 7 -32.98 5.69 -13.62
CA GLU A 7 -33.20 5.59 -12.18
C GLU A 7 -32.93 4.17 -11.65
N ASN A 8 -33.24 3.14 -12.42
CA ASN A 8 -33.00 1.76 -12.00
C ASN A 8 -31.50 1.46 -11.93
N LYS A 9 -30.72 1.87 -12.96
CA LYS A 9 -29.26 1.75 -12.93
C LYS A 9 -28.64 2.56 -11.80
N ARG A 10 -29.18 3.75 -11.52
CA ARG A 10 -28.74 4.58 -10.39
C ARG A 10 -28.93 3.84 -9.07
N MET A 11 -30.11 3.27 -8.84
CA MET A 11 -30.39 2.48 -7.64
C MET A 11 -29.45 1.27 -7.52
N ASP A 12 -29.19 0.56 -8.63
CA ASP A 12 -28.25 -0.57 -8.64
C ASP A 12 -26.84 -0.14 -8.21
N PHE A 13 -26.35 1.00 -8.73
CA PHE A 13 -25.03 1.52 -8.35
C PHE A 13 -25.00 2.05 -6.91
N GLU A 14 -26.07 2.67 -6.42
CA GLU A 14 -26.19 3.09 -5.02
C GLU A 14 -26.11 1.88 -4.09
N GLN A 15 -26.79 0.77 -4.42
CA GLN A 15 -26.69 -0.47 -3.66
C GLN A 15 -25.26 -1.05 -3.67
N VAL A 16 -24.56 -0.99 -4.80
CA VAL A 16 -23.15 -1.40 -4.88
C VAL A 16 -22.27 -0.51 -4.00
N ILE A 17 -22.50 0.81 -3.98
CA ILE A 17 -21.77 1.75 -3.13
C ILE A 17 -22.02 1.45 -1.65
N GLU A 18 -23.27 1.22 -1.25
CA GLU A 18 -23.61 0.84 0.12
C GLU A 18 -22.94 -0.47 0.53
N GLN A 19 -22.91 -1.47 -0.36
CA GLN A 19 -22.20 -2.72 -0.11
C GLN A 19 -20.68 -2.50 0.05
N MET A 20 -20.06 -1.63 -0.77
CA MET A 20 -18.65 -1.29 -0.63
C MET A 20 -18.38 -0.57 0.71
N GLN A 21 -19.22 0.38 1.08
CA GLN A 21 -19.11 1.12 2.33
C GLN A 21 -19.32 0.23 3.57
N SER A 22 -20.27 -0.72 3.52
CA SER A 22 -20.49 -1.71 4.58
C SER A 22 -19.28 -2.60 4.84
N LYS A 23 -18.40 -2.74 3.84
CA LYS A 23 -17.13 -3.48 3.91
C LYS A 23 -15.94 -2.57 4.24
N HIS A 24 -16.19 -1.35 4.69
CA HIS A 24 -15.21 -0.31 5.00
C HIS A 24 -14.30 0.07 3.83
N LEU A 25 -14.82 0.01 2.59
CA LEU A 25 -14.10 0.48 1.41
C LEU A 25 -14.41 1.95 1.14
N LYS A 26 -13.37 2.74 0.91
CA LYS A 26 -13.50 4.08 0.33
C LYS A 26 -13.81 3.94 -1.16
N THR A 27 -14.98 4.38 -1.57
CA THR A 27 -15.43 4.24 -2.97
C THR A 27 -14.99 5.45 -3.80
N ILE A 28 -14.43 5.19 -4.98
CA ILE A 28 -14.03 6.19 -5.97
C ILE A 28 -14.77 5.90 -7.28
N ALA A 29 -15.43 6.91 -7.85
CA ALA A 29 -16.07 6.82 -9.15
C ALA A 29 -15.16 7.40 -10.25
N PHE A 30 -14.97 6.63 -11.31
CA PHE A 30 -14.34 7.08 -12.54
C PHE A 30 -15.41 7.42 -13.56
N ALA A 31 -15.41 8.65 -14.05
CA ALA A 31 -16.33 9.11 -15.07
C ALA A 31 -15.59 10.00 -16.08
N TYR A 32 -16.05 10.03 -17.32
CA TYR A 32 -15.44 10.84 -18.37
C TYR A 32 -16.46 11.67 -19.13
N LYS A 33 -15.96 12.72 -19.78
CA LYS A 33 -16.70 13.55 -20.73
C LYS A 33 -15.72 14.08 -21.76
N LYS A 34 -16.09 13.96 -23.03
CA LYS A 34 -15.29 14.55 -24.12
C LYS A 34 -15.42 16.07 -24.03
N SER A 35 -14.29 16.77 -24.08
CA SER A 35 -14.19 18.22 -24.03
C SER A 35 -13.55 18.73 -25.31
N ASP A 36 -14.12 19.78 -25.88
CA ASP A 36 -13.58 20.48 -27.05
C ASP A 36 -12.65 21.64 -26.64
N GLY A 37 -11.91 21.48 -25.54
CA GLY A 37 -10.93 22.47 -25.06
C GLY A 37 -11.47 23.50 -24.06
N GLN A 38 -12.68 23.31 -23.55
CA GLN A 38 -13.26 24.13 -22.48
C GLN A 38 -13.19 23.42 -21.11
N ARG A 39 -13.21 24.19 -20.03
CA ARG A 39 -13.22 23.67 -18.65
C ARG A 39 -14.40 22.72 -18.46
N VAL A 40 -14.12 21.50 -18.00
CA VAL A 40 -15.13 20.45 -17.85
C VAL A 40 -15.92 20.68 -16.58
N GLU A 41 -17.19 21.06 -16.73
CA GLU A 41 -18.16 21.06 -15.63
C GLU A 41 -18.45 19.61 -15.18
N PRO A 42 -18.54 19.33 -13.87
CA PRO A 42 -18.80 18.00 -13.32
C PRO A 42 -20.28 17.62 -13.45
N LYS A 43 -20.84 17.75 -14.65
CA LYS A 43 -22.23 17.45 -15.00
C LYS A 43 -22.25 16.68 -16.33
N ASN A 44 -23.20 15.75 -16.43
CA ASN A 44 -23.41 14.90 -17.60
C ASN A 44 -22.13 14.11 -17.97
N LEU A 45 -21.48 13.54 -16.95
CA LEU A 45 -20.35 12.62 -17.12
C LEU A 45 -20.89 11.21 -17.37
N ILE A 46 -20.15 10.42 -18.15
CA ILE A 46 -20.42 9.01 -18.36
C ILE A 46 -19.63 8.23 -17.31
N LEU A 47 -20.33 7.55 -16.41
CA LEU A 47 -19.71 6.66 -15.41
C LEU A 47 -19.04 5.49 -16.13
N ILE A 48 -17.77 5.24 -15.81
CA ILE A 48 -16.98 4.12 -16.33
C ILE A 48 -16.93 3.00 -15.30
N ALA A 49 -16.56 3.33 -14.06
CA ALA A 49 -16.29 2.33 -13.03
C ALA A 49 -16.42 2.89 -11.61
N LEU A 50 -16.70 1.99 -10.66
CA LEU A 50 -16.55 2.22 -9.23
C LEU A 50 -15.39 1.37 -8.71
N LEU A 51 -14.51 1.99 -7.93
CA LEU A 51 -13.37 1.34 -7.29
C LEU A 51 -13.52 1.44 -5.77
N GLY A 52 -13.58 0.29 -5.10
CA GLY A 52 -13.53 0.23 -3.64
C GLY A 52 -12.09 0.07 -3.15
N LEU A 53 -11.54 1.12 -2.53
CA LEU A 53 -10.24 1.07 -1.89
C LEU A 53 -10.38 0.71 -0.43
N ARG A 54 -9.80 -0.42 -0.02
CA ARG A 54 -9.65 -0.72 1.40
C ARG A 54 -8.52 0.14 1.93
N ASP A 55 -8.86 1.14 2.73
CA ASP A 55 -7.88 1.79 3.56
C ASP A 55 -7.51 0.77 4.65
N VAL A 56 -6.38 0.08 4.48
CA VAL A 56 -5.84 -0.78 5.53
C VAL A 56 -5.30 0.14 6.61
N CYS A 57 -6.22 0.69 7.40
CA CYS A 57 -5.86 1.46 8.57
C CYS A 57 -5.25 0.48 9.55
N TRP A 58 -3.92 0.39 9.51
CA TRP A 58 -3.10 -0.46 10.37
C TRP A 58 -3.40 -0.25 11.86
N ARG A 59 -4.08 0.86 12.20
CA ARG A 59 -4.48 1.25 13.54
C ARG A 59 -5.56 0.36 14.18
N ASP A 60 -6.30 -0.42 13.40
CA ASP A 60 -7.33 -1.30 13.93
C ASP A 60 -6.75 -2.67 14.32
N SER A 61 -6.87 -3.04 15.59
CA SER A 61 -6.23 -4.22 16.19
C SER A 61 -6.48 -5.54 15.44
N GLY A 62 -7.64 -5.69 14.79
CA GLY A 62 -8.00 -6.87 13.99
C GLY A 62 -7.29 -6.99 12.63
N SER A 63 -6.64 -5.93 12.13
CA SER A 63 -5.85 -5.99 10.88
C SER A 63 -4.61 -6.87 11.05
N SER A 64 -4.06 -6.94 12.27
CA SER A 64 -2.84 -7.70 12.54
C SER A 64 -3.03 -9.21 12.37
N GLU A 65 -4.19 -9.74 12.75
CA GLU A 65 -4.52 -11.17 12.66
C GLU A 65 -4.80 -11.61 11.22
N ALA A 66 -5.51 -10.78 10.44
CA ALA A 66 -5.75 -11.04 9.03
C ALA A 66 -4.44 -11.04 8.21
N CYS A 67 -3.50 -10.15 8.51
CA CYS A 67 -2.19 -10.11 7.85
C CYS A 67 -1.27 -11.27 8.30
N ARG A 68 -1.32 -11.70 9.57
CA ARG A 68 -0.57 -12.86 10.05
C ARG A 68 -0.96 -14.14 9.32
N ASN A 69 -2.25 -14.34 9.05
CA ASN A 69 -2.76 -15.55 8.40
C ASN A 69 -2.43 -15.64 6.91
N THR A 70 -1.98 -14.56 6.27
CA THR A 70 -1.68 -14.55 4.82
C THR A 70 -0.21 -14.75 4.49
N GLY A 71 0.65 -15.01 5.49
CA GLY A 71 2.10 -15.21 5.27
C GLY A 71 2.83 -13.95 4.80
N VAL A 72 2.21 -12.77 4.96
CA VAL A 72 2.78 -11.49 4.57
C VAL A 72 3.71 -10.98 5.68
N ASN A 73 4.96 -10.69 5.31
CA ASN A 73 5.91 -10.05 6.22
C ASN A 73 5.60 -8.55 6.33
N ILE A 74 5.24 -8.11 7.53
CA ILE A 74 4.99 -6.70 7.84
C ILE A 74 6.31 -6.04 8.23
N LYS A 75 6.55 -4.80 7.75
CA LYS A 75 7.69 -3.95 8.12
C LYS A 75 7.18 -2.54 8.44
N LEU A 76 7.65 -1.98 9.55
CA LEU A 76 7.28 -0.65 10.05
C LEU A 76 8.44 0.33 9.79
N VAL A 77 8.27 1.20 8.79
CA VAL A 77 9.29 2.19 8.39
C VAL A 77 8.70 3.58 8.52
N LEU A 78 9.11 4.33 9.55
CA LEU A 78 8.48 5.59 9.92
C LEU A 78 9.50 6.61 10.43
N ALA A 79 9.12 7.89 10.40
CA ALA A 79 9.96 8.99 10.87
C ALA A 79 10.01 9.11 12.41
N ASP A 80 9.14 8.38 13.12
CA ASP A 80 9.13 8.35 14.58
C ASP A 80 10.35 7.63 15.16
N ASN A 81 10.65 7.91 16.43
CA ASN A 81 11.70 7.24 17.17
C ASN A 81 11.42 5.72 17.28
N VAL A 82 12.47 4.91 17.23
CA VAL A 82 12.41 3.45 17.38
C VAL A 82 11.57 3.02 18.58
N SER A 83 11.73 3.66 19.74
CA SER A 83 10.98 3.32 20.97
C SER A 83 9.46 3.49 20.81
N VAL A 84 9.02 4.53 20.08
CA VAL A 84 7.61 4.76 19.75
C VAL A 84 7.10 3.66 18.82
N LEU A 85 7.94 3.27 17.85
CA LEU A 85 7.62 2.22 16.89
C LEU A 85 7.55 0.83 17.51
N GLU A 86 8.40 0.52 18.49
CA GLU A 86 8.34 -0.73 19.25
C GLU A 86 7.06 -0.83 20.08
N ALA A 87 6.69 0.25 20.79
CA ALA A 87 5.44 0.30 21.52
C ALA A 87 4.22 0.17 20.58
N THR A 88 4.34 0.73 19.38
CA THR A 88 3.34 0.63 18.32
C THR A 88 3.25 -0.81 17.79
N ALA A 89 4.39 -1.44 17.49
CA ALA A 89 4.50 -2.81 17.04
C ALA A 89 3.88 -3.79 18.07
N GLN A 90 4.17 -3.63 19.35
CA GLN A 90 3.57 -4.43 20.42
C GLN A 90 2.04 -4.30 20.49
N LYS A 91 1.50 -3.07 20.36
CA LYS A 91 0.05 -2.84 20.31
C LYS A 91 -0.62 -3.55 19.14
N PHE A 92 0.10 -3.70 18.03
CA PHE A 92 -0.33 -4.45 16.84
C PHE A 92 0.03 -5.93 16.89
N GLY A 93 0.45 -6.43 18.04
CA GLY A 93 0.85 -7.82 18.23
C GLY A 93 2.11 -8.20 17.46
N LEU A 94 2.87 -7.29 16.86
CA LEU A 94 4.14 -7.67 16.21
C LEU A 94 5.15 -8.07 17.30
N HIS A 95 5.65 -9.31 17.25
CA HIS A 95 6.62 -9.80 18.22
C HIS A 95 8.01 -9.26 17.89
N VAL A 96 8.47 -8.30 18.69
CA VAL A 96 9.77 -7.64 18.52
C VAL A 96 10.94 -8.52 19.04
N THR A 97 10.64 -9.57 19.81
CA THR A 97 11.63 -10.31 20.62
C THR A 97 12.76 -11.01 19.84
N ASN A 98 12.66 -11.14 18.51
CA ASN A 98 13.73 -11.62 17.61
C ASN A 98 13.77 -10.82 16.30
N ALA A 99 13.29 -9.58 16.33
CA ALA A 99 13.13 -8.77 15.15
C ALA A 99 14.31 -7.82 14.96
N LEU A 100 14.73 -7.60 13.71
CA LEU A 100 15.72 -6.58 13.42
C LEU A 100 15.07 -5.19 13.50
N VAL A 101 15.55 -4.40 14.45
CA VAL A 101 15.14 -3.03 14.72
C VAL A 101 16.36 -2.13 14.55
N LEU A 102 16.25 -1.08 13.73
CA LEU A 102 17.36 -0.16 13.45
C LEU A 102 16.85 1.23 13.07
N GLU A 103 17.75 2.21 12.98
CA GLU A 103 17.42 3.54 12.46
C GLU A 103 17.70 3.65 10.96
N GLY A 104 17.00 4.57 10.28
CA GLY A 104 17.26 4.85 8.86
C GLY A 104 18.72 5.22 8.57
N LYS A 105 19.40 5.89 9.51
CA LYS A 105 20.84 6.15 9.43
C LYS A 105 21.67 4.87 9.39
N ASP A 106 21.43 3.95 10.32
CA ASP A 106 22.17 2.68 10.39
C ASP A 106 21.98 1.85 9.11
N PHE A 107 20.80 1.94 8.49
CA PHE A 107 20.52 1.30 7.21
C PHE A 107 21.29 1.90 6.04
N ARG A 108 21.43 3.22 5.99
CA ARG A 108 22.24 3.91 4.98
C ARG A 108 23.72 3.61 5.12
N ASP A 109 24.19 3.51 6.36
CA ASP A 109 25.61 3.30 6.70
C ASP A 109 26.05 1.83 6.51
N CYS A 110 25.12 0.90 6.25
CA CYS A 110 25.44 -0.48 5.89
C CYS A 110 26.15 -0.58 4.52
N SER A 111 27.03 -1.58 4.41
CA SER A 111 27.52 -2.02 3.10
C SER A 111 26.36 -2.54 2.24
N ASP A 112 26.50 -2.54 0.91
CA ASP A 112 25.44 -3.02 0.02
C ASP A 112 25.02 -4.46 0.34
N GLN A 113 26.00 -5.33 0.63
CA GLN A 113 25.74 -6.73 0.97
C GLN A 113 24.99 -6.86 2.31
N ASP A 114 25.47 -6.20 3.36
CA ASP A 114 24.81 -6.23 4.67
C ASP A 114 23.42 -5.62 4.63
N ARG A 115 23.26 -4.54 3.85
CA ARG A 115 21.98 -3.86 3.66
C ARG A 115 20.97 -4.79 3.00
N MET A 116 21.38 -5.52 1.98
CA MET A 116 20.55 -6.53 1.30
C MET A 116 20.10 -7.64 2.26
N ASP A 117 20.99 -8.11 3.13
CA ASP A 117 20.66 -9.15 4.12
C ASP A 117 19.74 -8.64 5.23
N LYS A 118 19.98 -7.42 5.71
CA LYS A 118 19.12 -6.76 6.69
C LYS A 118 17.74 -6.43 6.13
N ALA A 119 17.63 -6.03 4.86
CA ALA A 119 16.36 -5.61 4.25
C ALA A 119 15.23 -6.63 4.45
N GLU A 120 15.51 -7.92 4.34
CA GLU A 120 14.54 -9.00 4.57
C GLU A 120 14.18 -9.20 6.04
N GLN A 121 15.12 -8.96 6.95
CA GLN A 121 14.97 -9.21 8.38
C GLN A 121 14.38 -8.03 9.14
N ILE A 122 14.51 -6.80 8.62
CA ILE A 122 13.98 -5.58 9.26
C ILE A 122 12.50 -5.74 9.55
N LEU A 123 12.12 -5.59 10.81
CA LEU A 123 10.73 -5.39 11.23
C LEU A 123 10.46 -3.91 11.45
N ILE A 124 11.41 -3.17 12.01
CA ILE A 124 11.23 -1.75 12.37
C ILE A 124 12.44 -0.94 11.88
N MET A 125 12.16 0.15 11.17
CA MET A 125 13.11 1.20 10.84
C MET A 125 12.58 2.54 11.35
N GLY A 126 13.17 3.04 12.44
CA GLY A 126 12.82 4.33 13.03
C GLY A 126 13.67 5.48 12.48
N ASN A 127 13.24 6.71 12.75
CA ASN A 127 13.88 7.94 12.25
C ASN A 127 14.12 7.89 10.72
N ALA A 128 13.24 7.21 9.99
CA ALA A 128 13.41 6.95 8.57
C ALA A 128 13.09 8.18 7.73
N LEU A 129 13.94 8.46 6.74
CA LEU A 129 13.68 9.44 5.69
C LEU A 129 12.96 8.76 4.50
N PRO A 130 12.29 9.53 3.62
CA PRO A 130 11.72 8.99 2.39
C PRO A 130 12.74 8.25 1.52
N SER A 131 14.00 8.68 1.53
CA SER A 131 15.11 8.00 0.86
C SER A 131 15.39 6.61 1.42
N ASP A 132 15.18 6.40 2.72
CA ASP A 132 15.51 5.14 3.40
C ASP A 132 14.46 4.07 3.06
N TRP A 133 13.20 4.50 2.95
CA TRP A 133 12.13 3.68 2.39
C TRP A 133 12.41 3.27 0.94
N LEU A 134 12.80 4.22 0.08
CA LEU A 134 13.13 3.92 -1.32
C LEU A 134 14.27 2.90 -1.42
N LEU A 135 15.33 3.13 -0.64
CA LEU A 135 16.48 2.22 -0.58
C LEU A 135 16.08 0.82 -0.12
N LEU A 136 15.21 0.72 0.89
CA LEU A 136 14.69 -0.57 1.36
C LEU A 136 13.88 -1.29 0.27
N MET A 137 13.03 -0.56 -0.46
CA MET A 137 12.25 -1.11 -1.57
C MET A 137 13.14 -1.61 -2.71
N GLU A 138 14.21 -0.88 -3.03
CA GLU A 138 15.18 -1.31 -4.04
C GLU A 138 15.88 -2.60 -3.63
N CYS A 139 16.33 -2.71 -2.38
CA CYS A 139 16.95 -3.94 -1.87
C CYS A 139 16.01 -5.15 -1.94
N LEU A 140 14.76 -4.98 -1.49
CA LEU A 140 13.76 -6.05 -1.54
C LEU A 140 13.41 -6.45 -2.97
N LYS A 141 13.32 -5.48 -3.89
CA LYS A 141 13.08 -5.74 -5.32
C LYS A 141 14.21 -6.53 -5.95
N GLN A 142 15.46 -6.20 -5.64
CA GLN A 142 16.63 -6.91 -6.17
C GLN A 142 16.70 -8.36 -5.68
N LYS A 143 16.37 -8.63 -4.41
CA LYS A 143 16.27 -10.01 -3.90
C LYS A 143 15.07 -10.78 -4.44
N GLY A 144 13.96 -10.09 -4.71
CA GLY A 144 12.77 -10.66 -5.32
C GLY A 144 12.88 -10.88 -6.83
N GLN A 145 13.95 -10.41 -7.49
CA GLN A 145 14.24 -10.85 -8.85
C GLN A 145 14.72 -12.30 -8.78
N PRO A 146 13.97 -13.28 -9.35
CA PRO A 146 14.59 -14.57 -9.62
C PRO A 146 15.84 -14.27 -10.43
N SER A 147 16.97 -14.84 -10.03
CA SER A 147 18.25 -14.78 -10.74
C SER A 147 18.07 -15.32 -12.15
N SER A 148 17.53 -14.50 -13.05
CA SER A 148 17.33 -14.81 -14.45
C SER A 148 18.46 -14.12 -15.20
N SER A 149 19.61 -14.79 -15.19
CA SER A 149 20.50 -14.84 -16.35
C SER A 149 19.71 -15.40 -17.55
N GLY A 150 18.77 -14.62 -18.08
CA GLY A 150 17.79 -15.12 -19.06
C GLY A 150 16.75 -14.14 -19.60
N TRP A 151 16.76 -12.84 -19.29
CA TRP A 151 15.92 -11.86 -20.01
C TRP A 151 16.77 -11.03 -20.95
N ARG A 152 16.88 -11.51 -22.20
CA ARG A 152 17.21 -10.66 -23.34
C ARG A 152 15.95 -9.89 -23.73
N ALA A 153 16.02 -8.57 -23.67
CA ALA A 153 15.07 -7.72 -24.38
C ALA A 153 15.26 -7.96 -25.88
N ASN A 154 14.25 -8.54 -26.55
CA ASN A 154 14.15 -8.50 -28.00
C ASN A 154 13.32 -7.27 -28.37
N THR A 155 14.00 -6.37 -29.11
CA THR A 155 13.53 -5.38 -30.09
C THR A 155 12.30 -4.54 -29.74
#